data_AF-A0A3C1PI77-F1
#
_entry.id   AF-A0A3C1PI77-F1
#
_cell.length_a   1.000
_cell.length_b   1.000
_cell.length_c   1.000
_cell.angle_alpha   90.00
_cell.angle_beta   90.00
_cell.angle_gamma   90.00
#
_symmetry.space_group_name_H-M   'P 1'
#
loop_
_entity.id
_entity.type
_entity.pdbx_description
1 polymer ?
#
loop_
_entity_poly.entity_id
_entity_poly.type
_entity_poly.pdbx_seq_one_letter_code
_entity_poly.pdbx_strand_id
1 'polypeptide(L)'
;KAEAAWFEHADRYTAELNYSFNYKQKGKKFEARMFAGITNGKAAGYFASLGLNAVNASTDYKFAETFIGGLSSKFWDYQFVPGNGNFYTPTPYNENLNKLLALTVKTSLPAVPLKLYANMAWVPKSEFYTANLQFETGLELQVIPKFLSVYFPVAFSKDIADFHAAKKFGYLKKVGFMLNFDAANPFYLIRNL
;
A
#
# COMPACT_ATOMS: atom_id res chain seq x y z
N LYS A 1 -10.88 -1.71 -41.70
CA LYS A 1 -10.71 -0.34 -41.13
C LYS A 1 -9.82 -0.50 -39.91
N ALA A 2 -8.57 -0.03 -39.97
CA ALA A 2 -7.68 -0.03 -38.82
C ALA A 2 -7.93 1.25 -38.03
N GLU A 3 -8.39 1.12 -36.78
CA GLU A 3 -8.40 2.24 -35.84
C GLU A 3 -6.99 2.38 -35.26
N ALA A 4 -6.35 3.50 -35.54
CA ALA A 4 -5.12 3.89 -34.86
C ALA A 4 -5.50 4.32 -33.44
N ALA A 5 -5.08 3.54 -32.44
CA ALA A 5 -5.17 3.94 -31.04
C ALA A 5 -4.08 4.98 -30.76
N TRP A 6 -4.46 6.24 -30.69
CA TRP A 6 -3.58 7.30 -30.19
C TRP A 6 -3.46 7.13 -28.68
N PHE A 7 -2.25 6.86 -28.18
CA PHE A 7 -1.97 6.88 -26.75
C PHE A 7 -1.97 8.34 -26.27
N GLU A 8 -3.03 8.76 -25.59
CA GLU A 8 -3.00 10.04 -24.86
C GLU A 8 -1.97 9.94 -23.73
N HIS A 9 -0.96 10.82 -23.75
CA HIS A 9 0.02 10.92 -22.68
C HIS A 9 -0.67 11.51 -21.43
N ALA A 10 -0.93 10.67 -20.44
CA ALA A 10 -1.43 11.11 -19.15
C ALA A 10 -0.26 11.58 -18.28
N ASP A 11 -0.19 12.88 -18.00
CA ASP A 11 0.78 13.44 -17.06
C ASP A 11 0.35 13.14 -15.61
N ARG A 12 1.31 12.79 -14.77
CA ARG A 12 1.10 12.51 -13.34
C ARG A 12 1.96 13.44 -12.48
N TYR A 13 1.30 14.15 -11.57
CA TYR A 13 1.95 15.01 -10.58
C TYR A 13 1.72 14.46 -9.19
N THR A 14 2.79 14.30 -8.41
CA THR A 14 2.72 13.75 -7.05
C THR A 14 3.58 14.55 -6.09
N ALA A 15 3.12 14.68 -4.85
CA ALA A 15 3.87 15.23 -3.73
C ALA A 15 3.78 14.28 -2.53
N GLU A 16 4.87 14.14 -1.80
CA GLU A 16 4.94 13.29 -0.61
C GLU A 16 5.67 14.02 0.52
N LEU A 17 5.12 13.93 1.73
CA LEU A 17 5.71 14.46 2.96
C LEU A 17 5.83 13.32 3.98
N ASN A 18 7.05 13.07 4.47
CA ASN A 18 7.32 12.09 5.50
C ASN A 18 7.77 12.78 6.79
N TYR A 19 7.17 12.41 7.92
CA TYR A 19 7.53 12.86 9.25
C TYR A 19 7.78 11.67 10.17
N SER A 20 8.84 11.74 10.98
CA SER A 20 9.18 10.70 11.95
C SER A 20 9.63 11.34 13.26
N PHE A 21 9.07 10.85 14.37
CA PHE A 21 9.43 11.24 15.72
C PHE A 21 9.82 10.01 16.54
N ASN A 22 11.03 10.01 17.10
CA ASN A 22 11.51 8.90 17.92
C ASN A 22 11.04 9.08 19.37
N TYR A 23 10.46 8.03 19.94
CA TYR A 23 10.16 7.98 21.37
C TYR A 23 11.45 7.81 22.18
N LYS A 24 11.39 8.10 23.49
CA LYS A 24 12.53 7.88 24.42
C LYS A 24 13.00 6.42 24.43
N GLN A 25 12.08 5.47 24.23
CA GLN A 25 12.41 4.05 24.15
C GLN A 25 13.13 3.74 22.83
N LYS A 26 14.29 3.10 22.92
CA LYS A 26 15.14 2.76 21.76
C LYS A 26 14.35 1.97 20.71
N GLY A 27 14.43 2.41 19.46
CA GLY A 27 13.81 1.75 18.31
C GLY A 27 12.29 1.96 18.19
N LYS A 28 11.68 2.80 19.04
CA LYS A 28 10.25 3.11 19.01
C LYS A 28 10.05 4.49 18.41
N LYS A 29 9.10 4.60 17.49
CA LYS A 29 8.78 5.86 16.81
C LYS A 29 7.31 6.00 16.42
N PHE A 30 6.92 7.25 16.23
CA PHE A 30 5.76 7.69 15.47
C PHE A 30 6.20 8.04 14.05
N GLU A 31 5.39 7.67 13.06
CA GLU A 31 5.64 7.92 11.65
C GLU A 31 4.35 8.43 11.01
N ALA A 32 4.46 9.46 10.18
CA ALA A 32 3.37 9.95 9.36
C ALA A 32 3.87 10.15 7.93
N ARG A 33 3.06 9.75 6.95
CA ARG A 33 3.28 9.98 5.53
C ARG A 33 2.02 10.60 4.95
N MET A 34 2.17 11.73 4.28
CA MET A 34 1.13 12.34 3.47
C MET A 34 1.51 12.21 2.00
N PHE A 35 0.54 11.84 1.17
CA PHE A 35 0.70 11.73 -0.28
C PHE A 35 -0.43 12.48 -0.98
N ALA A 36 -0.10 13.25 -2.00
CA ALA A 36 -1.07 13.87 -2.90
C ALA A 36 -0.68 13.56 -4.34
N GLY A 37 -1.66 13.21 -5.17
CA GLY A 37 -1.45 12.92 -6.58
C GLY A 37 -2.62 13.39 -7.44
N ILE A 38 -2.31 13.89 -8.64
CA ILE A 38 -3.28 14.18 -9.69
C ILE A 38 -2.77 13.67 -11.04
N THR A 39 -3.68 13.27 -11.93
CA THR A 39 -3.37 12.93 -13.32
C THR A 39 -4.18 13.79 -14.28
N ASN A 40 -3.56 14.27 -15.35
CA ASN A 40 -4.25 14.97 -16.44
C ASN A 40 -4.62 13.96 -17.53
N GLY A 41 -5.90 13.90 -17.90
CA GLY A 41 -6.43 12.96 -18.91
C GLY A 41 -7.12 11.73 -18.31
N LYS A 42 -7.84 10.98 -19.16
CA LYS A 42 -8.23 9.61 -18.82
C LYS A 42 -6.91 8.82 -18.81
N ALA A 43 -6.49 8.27 -17.68
CA ALA A 43 -5.33 7.40 -17.65
C ALA A 43 -5.54 6.31 -18.71
N ALA A 44 -4.80 6.39 -19.82
CA ALA A 44 -4.83 5.40 -20.88
C ALA A 44 -4.08 4.16 -20.36
N GLY A 45 -4.77 3.39 -19.51
CA GLY A 45 -4.26 2.19 -18.88
C GLY A 45 -3.35 2.41 -17.68
N TYR A 46 -2.79 1.29 -17.21
CA TYR A 46 -1.97 1.09 -16.01
C TYR A 46 -0.78 2.06 -15.82
N PHE A 47 -0.37 2.79 -16.85
CA PHE A 47 0.91 3.50 -16.88
C PHE A 47 0.95 4.84 -16.13
N ALA A 48 -0.21 5.40 -15.77
CA ALA A 48 -0.30 6.68 -15.03
C ALA A 48 -1.22 6.64 -13.80
N SER A 49 -1.78 5.48 -13.46
CA SER A 49 -2.81 5.35 -12.42
C SER A 49 -2.30 5.68 -11.01
N LEU A 50 -3.08 6.48 -10.28
CA LEU A 50 -3.01 6.51 -8.82
C LEU A 50 -3.83 5.35 -8.27
N GLY A 51 -3.41 4.86 -7.10
CA GLY A 51 -3.94 3.64 -6.50
C GLY A 51 -3.98 3.72 -5.00
N LEU A 52 -4.99 3.07 -4.41
CA LEU A 52 -5.21 3.12 -2.97
C LEU A 52 -4.28 2.12 -2.24
N ASN A 53 -3.98 0.97 -2.85
CA ASN A 53 -3.19 -0.06 -2.18
C ASN A 53 -1.69 0.22 -2.21
N ALA A 54 -1.00 -0.50 -1.34
CA ALA A 54 0.35 -0.93 -1.53
C ALA A 54 0.50 -1.70 -2.85
N VAL A 55 1.67 -1.57 -3.48
CA VAL A 55 1.99 -2.21 -4.76
C VAL A 55 2.42 -3.64 -4.51
N ASN A 56 1.83 -4.60 -5.19
CA ASN A 56 2.29 -5.99 -5.23
C ASN A 56 2.83 -6.34 -6.63
N ALA A 57 3.30 -7.58 -6.79
CA ALA A 57 3.88 -8.05 -8.06
C ALA A 57 2.95 -7.92 -9.27
N SER A 58 1.62 -8.03 -9.09
CA SER A 58 0.66 -7.91 -10.20
C SER A 58 0.31 -6.47 -10.57
N THR A 59 0.66 -5.51 -9.72
CA THR A 59 0.41 -4.07 -9.91
C THR A 59 1.68 -3.26 -10.14
N ASP A 60 2.87 -3.88 -10.02
CA ASP A 60 4.14 -3.23 -10.36
C ASP A 60 4.36 -3.21 -11.88
N TYR A 61 3.65 -2.31 -12.56
CA TYR A 61 3.77 -2.13 -14.01
C TYR A 61 5.13 -1.58 -14.46
N LYS A 62 5.94 -1.04 -13.53
CA LYS A 62 7.28 -0.50 -13.84
C LYS A 62 8.38 -1.52 -13.65
N PHE A 63 8.09 -2.67 -13.04
CA PHE A 63 9.09 -3.63 -12.59
C PHE A 63 10.20 -2.96 -11.77
N ALA A 64 9.82 -1.98 -10.95
CA ALA A 64 10.76 -1.19 -10.16
C ALA A 64 11.13 -1.90 -8.84
N GLU A 65 10.34 -2.89 -8.43
CA GLU A 65 10.40 -3.47 -7.10
C GLU A 65 10.71 -4.97 -7.16
N THR A 66 11.38 -5.49 -6.13
CA THR A 66 11.76 -6.92 -6.08
C THR A 66 10.72 -7.75 -5.34
N PHE A 67 9.94 -8.54 -6.08
CA PHE A 67 8.98 -9.51 -5.53
C PHE A 67 9.45 -10.94 -5.72
N ILE A 68 9.55 -11.74 -4.64
CA ILE A 68 10.13 -13.09 -4.71
C ILE A 68 9.31 -14.02 -5.62
N GLY A 69 7.98 -13.94 -5.55
CA GLY A 69 7.11 -14.88 -6.28
C GLY A 69 6.78 -14.53 -7.72
N GLY A 70 7.22 -13.37 -8.21
CA GLY A 70 6.75 -12.82 -9.48
C GLY A 70 5.20 -12.84 -9.55
N LEU A 71 4.65 -13.17 -10.72
CA LEU A 71 3.20 -13.18 -10.98
C LEU A 71 2.48 -14.50 -10.67
N SER A 72 3.15 -15.52 -10.11
CA SER A 72 2.69 -16.92 -10.22
C SER A 72 2.49 -17.69 -8.91
N SER A 73 2.62 -17.04 -7.74
CA SER A 73 2.54 -17.75 -6.45
C SER A 73 1.50 -17.17 -5.49
N LYS A 74 0.57 -18.03 -5.08
CA LYS A 74 -0.54 -17.72 -4.16
C LYS A 74 -0.10 -17.15 -2.81
N PHE A 75 1.10 -17.46 -2.33
CA PHE A 75 1.61 -16.91 -1.07
C PHE A 75 2.25 -15.53 -1.30
N TRP A 76 3.02 -15.40 -2.37
CA TRP A 76 3.74 -14.17 -2.70
C TRP A 76 2.83 -13.06 -3.24
N ASP A 77 1.61 -13.40 -3.67
CA ASP A 77 0.56 -12.42 -4.02
C ASP A 77 0.19 -11.47 -2.86
N TYR A 78 0.50 -11.88 -1.62
CA TYR A 78 0.31 -11.07 -0.41
C TYR A 78 1.55 -10.23 -0.03
N GLN A 79 2.66 -10.37 -0.78
CA GLN A 79 3.82 -9.49 -0.66
C GLN A 79 3.48 -8.14 -1.30
N PHE A 80 3.78 -7.05 -0.59
CA PHE A 80 3.63 -5.71 -1.12
C PHE A 80 4.78 -4.78 -0.71
N VAL A 81 4.87 -3.65 -1.38
CA VAL A 81 5.67 -2.48 -0.99
C VAL A 81 4.77 -1.23 -0.89
N PRO A 82 5.16 -0.20 -0.13
CA PRO A 82 4.35 1.01 0.00
C PRO A 82 3.96 1.62 -1.35
N GLY A 83 2.66 1.93 -1.49
CA GLY A 83 2.09 2.52 -2.71
C GLY A 83 1.65 3.97 -2.51
N ASN A 84 0.92 4.51 -3.49
CA ASN A 84 0.44 5.90 -3.45
C ASN A 84 -0.46 6.14 -2.22
N GLY A 85 -1.56 5.39 -2.11
CA GLY A 85 -2.49 5.46 -0.95
C GLY A 85 -2.01 4.65 0.26
N ASN A 86 -1.13 3.67 0.02
CA ASN A 86 -0.45 2.87 1.04
C ASN A 86 -1.39 2.05 1.95
N PHE A 87 -2.53 1.61 1.41
CA PHE A 87 -3.42 0.65 2.09
C PHE A 87 -2.81 -0.75 1.97
N TYR A 88 -2.68 -1.44 3.09
CA TYR A 88 -2.08 -2.77 3.21
C TYR A 88 -3.08 -3.90 2.97
N THR A 89 -4.38 -3.59 2.94
CA THR A 89 -5.42 -4.55 2.57
C THR A 89 -5.84 -4.41 1.11
N PRO A 90 -6.30 -5.50 0.46
CA PRO A 90 -6.87 -5.39 -0.88
C PRO A 90 -8.10 -4.47 -0.93
N THR A 91 -8.13 -3.53 -1.86
CA THR A 91 -9.26 -2.60 -2.09
C THR A 91 -10.01 -2.91 -3.41
N PRO A 92 -11.26 -2.40 -3.58
CA PRO A 92 -12.15 -2.79 -4.67
C PRO A 92 -11.64 -2.50 -6.08
N TYR A 93 -10.83 -1.46 -6.22
CA TYR A 93 -10.23 -1.08 -7.49
C TYR A 93 -8.89 -0.39 -7.23
N ASN A 94 -7.82 -1.04 -7.68
CA ASN A 94 -6.48 -0.70 -7.24
C ASN A 94 -5.89 0.49 -8.01
N GLU A 95 -6.33 0.74 -9.25
CA GLU A 95 -5.57 1.57 -10.18
C GLU A 95 -6.51 2.27 -11.17
N ASN A 96 -6.31 3.59 -11.35
CA ASN A 96 -7.01 4.56 -12.23
C ASN A 96 -7.75 5.66 -11.45
N LEU A 97 -7.33 5.93 -10.22
CA LEU A 97 -7.71 7.19 -9.58
C LEU A 97 -7.00 8.35 -10.29
N ASN A 98 -7.74 9.40 -10.64
CA ASN A 98 -7.16 10.61 -11.22
C ASN A 98 -6.78 11.67 -10.17
N LYS A 99 -7.23 11.48 -8.93
CA LYS A 99 -6.89 12.30 -7.77
C LYS A 99 -6.80 11.40 -6.55
N LEU A 100 -5.81 11.64 -5.70
CA LEU A 100 -5.63 10.92 -4.45
C LEU A 100 -4.98 11.84 -3.44
N LEU A 101 -5.55 11.90 -2.24
CA LEU A 101 -4.90 12.48 -1.07
C LEU A 101 -4.91 11.40 0.01
N ALA A 102 -3.76 11.03 0.54
CA ALA A 102 -3.63 9.95 1.50
C ALA A 102 -2.77 10.38 2.71
N LEU A 103 -3.12 9.84 3.87
CA LEU A 103 -2.39 9.97 5.13
C LEU A 103 -2.21 8.57 5.71
N THR A 104 -0.97 8.17 5.93
CA THR A 104 -0.59 7.00 6.71
C THR A 104 -0.01 7.49 8.02
N VAL A 105 -0.45 6.92 9.14
CA VAL A 105 0.20 7.07 10.45
C VAL A 105 0.55 5.71 11.02
N LYS A 106 1.69 5.63 11.69
CA LYS A 106 2.12 4.45 12.44
C LYS A 106 2.69 4.86 13.77
N THR A 107 2.42 4.08 14.80
CA THR A 107 3.05 4.26 16.12
C THR A 107 3.47 2.94 16.71
N SER A 108 4.67 2.92 17.29
CA SER A 108 5.21 1.74 17.95
C SER A 108 4.57 1.52 19.32
N LEU A 109 4.08 0.30 19.57
CA LEU A 109 3.59 -0.06 20.90
C LEU A 109 4.77 -0.26 21.88
N PRO A 110 4.62 0.14 23.15
CA PRO A 110 5.60 -0.14 24.18
C PRO A 110 5.84 -1.65 24.34
N ALA A 111 7.09 -2.05 24.59
CA ALA A 111 7.50 -3.41 24.97
C ALA A 111 7.23 -4.59 23.99
N VAL A 112 6.45 -4.41 22.91
CA VAL A 112 6.17 -5.47 21.92
C VAL A 112 6.67 -5.09 20.53
N PRO A 113 7.01 -6.04 19.62
CA PRO A 113 7.42 -5.75 18.25
C PRO A 113 6.23 -5.39 17.33
N LEU A 114 5.21 -4.72 17.90
CA LEU A 114 4.00 -4.32 17.20
C LEU A 114 3.97 -2.81 17.00
N LYS A 115 3.38 -2.39 15.89
CA LYS A 115 2.92 -1.02 15.66
C LYS A 115 1.42 -1.01 15.41
N LEU A 116 0.77 0.07 15.81
CA LEU A 116 -0.54 0.43 15.30
C LEU A 116 -0.36 1.20 14.00
N TYR A 117 -1.20 0.95 13.01
CA TYR A 117 -1.27 1.76 11.81
C TYR A 117 -2.70 2.23 11.55
N ALA A 118 -2.80 3.40 10.92
CA ALA A 118 -4.04 3.85 10.30
C ALA A 118 -3.70 4.54 8.98
N ASN A 119 -4.46 4.20 7.94
CA ASN A 119 -4.42 4.81 6.63
C ASN A 119 -5.77 5.46 6.36
N MET A 120 -5.75 6.66 5.81
CA MET A 120 -6.93 7.39 5.38
C MET A 120 -6.66 7.99 4.01
N ALA A 121 -7.64 7.97 3.12
CA ALA A 121 -7.49 8.59 1.82
C ALA A 121 -8.78 9.21 1.32
N TRP A 122 -8.67 10.35 0.67
CA TRP A 122 -9.71 10.91 -0.17
C TRP A 122 -9.51 10.43 -1.60
N VAL A 123 -10.56 9.85 -2.17
CA VAL A 123 -10.65 9.40 -3.56
C VAL A 123 -11.93 9.95 -4.22
N PRO A 124 -11.93 10.17 -5.55
CA PRO A 124 -13.16 10.44 -6.28
C PRO A 124 -14.17 9.30 -6.14
N LYS A 125 -15.46 9.64 -6.05
CA LYS A 125 -16.54 8.65 -6.07
C LYS A 125 -16.57 7.91 -7.42
N SER A 126 -16.91 6.64 -7.38
CA SER A 126 -17.05 5.77 -8.56
C SER A 126 -18.01 4.61 -8.24
N GLU A 127 -18.19 3.69 -9.18
CA GLU A 127 -18.92 2.44 -8.93
C GLU A 127 -18.25 1.55 -7.85
N PHE A 128 -16.95 1.75 -7.59
CA PHE A 128 -16.16 1.00 -6.61
C PHE A 128 -16.02 1.70 -5.25
N TYR A 129 -16.17 3.03 -5.24
CA TYR A 129 -16.03 3.86 -4.04
C TYR A 129 -17.25 4.76 -3.91
N THR A 130 -18.20 4.36 -3.05
CA THR A 130 -19.45 5.11 -2.84
C THR A 130 -19.22 6.33 -1.93
N ALA A 131 -18.19 6.27 -1.08
CA ALA A 131 -17.71 7.38 -0.26
C ALA A 131 -16.38 7.94 -0.80
N ASN A 132 -16.17 9.25 -0.63
CA ASN A 132 -14.87 9.85 -0.97
C ASN A 132 -13.78 9.46 0.03
N LEU A 133 -14.14 9.29 1.30
CA LEU A 133 -13.19 8.97 2.36
C LEU A 133 -13.11 7.45 2.53
N GLN A 134 -11.92 6.91 2.35
CA GLN A 134 -11.56 5.52 2.60
C GLN A 134 -10.62 5.46 3.79
N PHE A 135 -10.68 4.39 4.57
CA PHE A 135 -9.75 4.19 5.68
C PHE A 135 -9.49 2.71 5.92
N GLU A 136 -8.35 2.42 6.53
CA GLU A 136 -8.06 1.13 7.16
C GLU A 136 -7.18 1.35 8.39
N THR A 137 -7.26 0.43 9.35
CA THR A 137 -6.43 0.44 10.55
C THR A 137 -6.17 -0.98 11.02
N GLY A 138 -5.03 -1.18 11.68
CA GLY A 138 -4.66 -2.47 12.20
C GLY A 138 -3.31 -2.49 12.90
N LEU A 139 -2.73 -3.69 12.95
CA LEU A 139 -1.45 -3.96 13.58
C LEU A 139 -0.39 -4.31 12.54
N GLU A 140 0.81 -3.78 12.69
CA GLU A 140 2.01 -4.22 11.98
C GLU A 140 2.88 -5.01 12.97
N LEU A 141 3.15 -6.27 12.67
CA LEU A 141 4.15 -7.08 13.36
C LEU A 141 5.48 -6.97 12.63
N GLN A 142 6.50 -6.47 13.33
CA GLN A 142 7.87 -6.41 12.82
C GLN A 142 8.59 -7.71 13.15
N VAL A 143 8.53 -8.70 12.26
CA VAL A 143 9.18 -10.00 12.46
C VAL A 143 10.70 -9.84 12.46
N ILE A 144 11.23 -9.12 11.46
CA ILE A 144 12.63 -8.69 11.42
C ILE A 144 12.62 -7.17 11.23
N PRO A 145 13.09 -6.37 12.21
CA PRO A 145 13.02 -4.92 12.15
C PRO A 145 13.54 -4.37 10.82
N LYS A 146 12.73 -3.54 10.16
CA LYS A 146 12.97 -2.92 8.85
C LYS A 146 12.99 -3.85 7.63
N PHE A 147 13.08 -5.17 7.81
CA PHE A 147 13.18 -6.11 6.70
C PHE A 147 11.84 -6.85 6.44
N LEU A 148 11.25 -7.47 7.46
CA LEU A 148 10.03 -8.26 7.34
C LEU A 148 8.96 -7.76 8.30
N SER A 149 7.86 -7.26 7.74
CA SER A 149 6.68 -6.83 8.47
C SER A 149 5.42 -7.55 7.97
N VAL A 150 4.51 -7.91 8.87
CA VAL A 150 3.20 -8.50 8.56
C VAL A 150 2.09 -7.58 9.07
N TYR A 151 1.07 -7.34 8.25
CA TYR A 151 0.01 -6.38 8.52
C TYR A 151 -1.32 -7.08 8.73
N PHE A 152 -1.88 -6.89 9.92
CA PHE A 152 -3.13 -7.48 10.38
C PHE A 152 -4.21 -6.40 10.42
N PRO A 153 -5.07 -6.30 9.40
CA PRO A 153 -6.16 -5.32 9.42
C PRO A 153 -7.17 -5.66 10.50
N VAL A 154 -7.69 -4.61 11.13
CA VAL A 154 -8.69 -4.67 12.19
C VAL A 154 -10.00 -4.03 11.74
N ALA A 155 -9.94 -2.86 11.12
CA ALA A 155 -11.11 -2.16 10.60
C ALA A 155 -10.79 -1.41 9.31
N PHE A 156 -11.80 -1.21 8.46
CA PHE A 156 -11.69 -0.48 7.20
C PHE A 156 -13.06 0.08 6.79
N SER A 157 -13.06 0.97 5.80
CA SER A 157 -14.27 1.61 5.27
C SER A 157 -15.25 0.60 4.67
N LYS A 158 -16.52 1.01 4.58
CA LYS A 158 -17.61 0.16 4.07
C LYS A 158 -17.35 -0.34 2.64
N ASP A 159 -16.83 0.50 1.74
CA ASP A 159 -16.53 0.09 0.37
C ASP A 159 -15.51 -1.07 0.33
N ILE A 160 -14.48 -1.01 1.18
CA ILE A 160 -13.49 -2.09 1.32
C ILE A 160 -14.13 -3.35 1.91
N ALA A 161 -14.99 -3.19 2.92
CA ALA A 161 -15.69 -4.30 3.55
C ALA A 161 -16.64 -5.02 2.58
N ASP A 162 -17.41 -4.26 1.80
CA ASP A 162 -18.34 -4.79 0.81
C ASP A 162 -17.60 -5.52 -0.30
N PHE A 163 -16.43 -5.01 -0.73
CA PHE A 163 -15.56 -5.72 -1.67
C PHE A 163 -15.03 -7.03 -1.12
N HIS A 164 -14.55 -7.06 0.13
CA HIS A 164 -14.12 -8.31 0.77
C HIS A 164 -15.27 -9.31 0.88
N ALA A 165 -16.48 -8.84 1.19
CA ALA A 165 -17.68 -9.68 1.25
C ALA A 165 -18.04 -10.24 -0.13
N ALA A 166 -18.07 -9.40 -1.16
CA ALA A 166 -18.36 -9.80 -2.54
C ALA A 166 -17.34 -10.81 -3.08
N LYS A 167 -16.05 -10.65 -2.75
CA LYS A 167 -14.98 -11.59 -3.12
C LYS A 167 -14.85 -12.80 -2.21
N LYS A 168 -15.67 -12.90 -1.15
CA LYS A 168 -15.61 -13.96 -0.12
C LYS A 168 -14.21 -14.10 0.50
N PHE A 169 -13.58 -12.98 0.84
CA PHE A 169 -12.25 -12.97 1.45
C PHE A 169 -12.32 -13.40 2.92
N GLY A 170 -11.80 -14.59 3.20
CA GLY A 170 -11.44 -14.99 4.56
C GLY A 170 -10.34 -14.07 5.14
N TYR A 171 -10.20 -14.05 6.47
CA TYR A 171 -9.33 -13.10 7.15
C TYR A 171 -7.87 -13.14 6.66
N LEU A 172 -7.31 -14.33 6.45
CA LEU A 172 -5.92 -14.49 5.97
C LEU A 172 -5.68 -13.86 4.59
N LYS A 173 -6.72 -13.73 3.75
CA LYS A 173 -6.59 -13.08 2.43
C LYS A 173 -6.53 -11.55 2.53
N LYS A 174 -6.77 -11.00 3.72
CA LYS A 174 -6.69 -9.56 4.04
C LYS A 174 -5.34 -9.21 4.67
N VAL A 175 -4.61 -10.22 5.17
CA VAL A 175 -3.29 -10.08 5.75
C VAL A 175 -2.28 -10.04 4.61
N GLY A 176 -1.41 -9.03 4.62
CA GLY A 176 -0.28 -8.94 3.69
C GLY A 176 1.03 -8.72 4.43
N PHE A 177 2.14 -8.87 3.71
CA PHE A 177 3.47 -8.71 4.29
C PHE A 177 4.39 -7.91 3.37
N MET A 178 5.40 -7.30 3.96
CA MET A 178 6.40 -6.51 3.26
C MET A 178 7.77 -7.12 3.50
N LEU A 179 8.50 -7.31 2.41
CA LEU A 179 9.93 -7.62 2.41
C LEU A 179 10.66 -6.41 1.82
N ASN A 180 11.40 -5.70 2.66
CA ASN A 180 12.16 -4.53 2.25
C ASN A 180 13.61 -4.91 2.01
N PHE A 181 13.95 -5.17 0.74
CA PHE A 181 15.31 -5.54 0.33
C PHE A 181 16.28 -4.36 0.39
N ASP A 182 15.83 -3.12 0.24
CA ASP A 182 16.69 -1.94 0.38
C ASP A 182 17.19 -1.76 1.82
N ALA A 183 16.41 -2.23 2.80
CA ALA A 183 16.81 -2.27 4.20
C ALA A 183 17.72 -3.47 4.54
N ALA A 184 17.86 -4.45 3.64
CA ALA A 184 18.75 -5.58 3.82
C ALA A 184 20.19 -5.13 3.57
N ASN A 185 20.87 -4.66 4.61
CA ASN A 185 22.32 -4.76 4.62
C ASN A 185 22.66 -6.26 4.77
N PRO A 186 23.16 -6.95 3.74
CA PRO A 186 23.43 -8.39 3.81
C PRO A 186 24.41 -8.74 4.95
N PHE A 187 25.30 -7.81 5.34
CA PHE A 187 26.23 -7.98 6.45
C PHE A 187 25.56 -7.88 7.83
N TYR A 188 24.40 -7.22 7.96
CA TYR A 188 23.64 -7.19 9.22
C TYR A 188 22.86 -8.48 9.45
N LEU A 189 22.32 -9.08 8.38
CA LEU A 189 21.60 -10.35 8.44
C LEU A 189 22.54 -11.51 8.79
N ILE A 190 23.75 -11.53 8.21
CA ILE A 190 24.76 -12.57 8.48
C ILE A 190 25.39 -12.43 9.88
N ARG A 191 25.48 -11.21 10.44
CA ARG A 191 26.03 -10.99 11.79
C ARG A 191 25.09 -11.32 12.95
N ASN A 192 23.80 -11.53 12.68
CA ASN A 192 22.78 -11.81 13.70
C ASN A 192 22.04 -13.15 13.47
N LEU A 193 22.61 -14.03 12.63
CA LEU A 193 22.31 -15.47 12.58
C LEU A 193 23.27 -16.19 13.53
#